data_AF-A0A7K2J089-F1
#
_entry.id   AF-A0A7K2J089-F1
#
_cell.length_a   1.000
_cell.length_b   1.000
_cell.length_c   1.000
_cell.angle_alpha   90.00
_cell.angle_beta   90.00
_cell.angle_gamma   90.00
#
_symmetry.space_group_name_H-M   'P 1'
#
loop_
_entity.id
_entity.type
_entity.pdbx_description
1 polymer ?
#
loop_
_entity_poly.entity_id
_entity_poly.type
_entity_poly.pdbx_seq_one_letter_code
_entity_poly.pdbx_strand_id
1 'polypeptide(L)'
;MSRVIYSVASSLDGYINDPQGDFSWAVPDEEVIAALTEDAARASTFLYGRRMYETMAVWETDPTTADQSPESANWARMWKAADKIVFSRTLPKVWTERTRLERELTIEAIERAISEASGDLTIEGPTLAGEALRLGRVDVVEVLVCPAIVGAGTPIFPEGLRLDLSLDRARRFDNGMMQVTYDVR
;
A
#
# COMPACT_ATOMS: atom_id res chain seq x y z
N MET A 1 11.84 -15.20 5.13
CA MET A 1 12.50 -13.89 5.05
C MET A 1 11.41 -12.91 4.66
N SER A 2 11.25 -11.83 5.43
CA SER A 2 10.22 -10.83 5.16
C SER A 2 10.49 -10.14 3.83
N ARG A 3 9.46 -10.05 2.98
CA ARG A 3 9.52 -9.35 1.70
C ARG A 3 9.00 -7.92 1.85
N VAL A 4 9.52 -7.02 1.04
CA VAL A 4 9.01 -5.66 0.89
C VAL A 4 8.10 -5.61 -0.34
N ILE A 5 6.82 -5.36 -0.09
CA ILE A 5 5.75 -5.41 -1.09
C ILE A 5 5.29 -3.98 -1.35
N TYR A 6 5.32 -3.54 -2.61
CA TYR A 6 4.59 -2.35 -3.03
C TYR A 6 3.19 -2.78 -3.48
N SER A 7 2.16 -2.47 -2.69
CA SER A 7 0.76 -2.73 -3.04
C SER A 7 0.05 -1.42 -3.42
N VAL A 8 -0.70 -1.43 -4.52
CA VAL A 8 -1.37 -0.22 -5.03
C VAL A 8 -2.59 -0.55 -5.89
N ALA A 9 -3.65 0.25 -5.76
CA ALA A 9 -4.76 0.28 -6.72
C ALA A 9 -4.50 1.33 -7.81
N SER A 10 -4.79 1.00 -9.06
CA SER A 10 -4.50 1.86 -10.21
C SER A 10 -5.58 1.80 -11.26
N SER A 11 -5.77 2.89 -12.00
CA SER A 11 -6.43 2.87 -13.30
C SER A 11 -5.65 2.01 -14.30
N LEU A 12 -6.30 1.61 -15.40
CA LEU A 12 -5.65 0.86 -16.48
C LEU A 12 -4.47 1.60 -17.10
N ASP A 13 -4.49 2.93 -17.11
CA ASP A 13 -3.44 3.81 -17.60
C ASP A 13 -2.40 4.22 -16.54
N GLY A 14 -2.44 3.63 -15.34
CA GLY A 14 -1.33 3.67 -14.39
C GLY A 14 -1.34 4.80 -13.36
N TYR A 15 -2.52 5.31 -12.99
CA TYR A 15 -2.68 6.38 -11.99
C TYR A 15 -3.45 5.92 -10.76
N ILE A 16 -3.15 6.48 -9.57
CA ILE A 16 -3.89 6.20 -8.31
C ILE A 16 -5.10 7.12 -8.11
N ASN A 17 -5.12 8.26 -8.79
CA ASN A 17 -6.18 9.26 -8.76
C ASN A 17 -6.13 10.05 -10.06
N ASP A 18 -7.20 10.77 -10.36
CA ASP A 18 -7.27 11.68 -11.50
C ASP A 18 -6.57 13.03 -11.20
N PRO A 19 -6.55 14.01 -12.13
CA PRO A 19 -5.89 15.31 -11.90
C PRO A 19 -6.58 16.19 -10.85
N GLN A 20 -7.82 15.86 -10.46
CA GLN A 20 -8.56 16.51 -9.37
C GLN A 20 -8.32 15.80 -8.01
N GLY A 21 -7.62 14.66 -8.02
CA GLY A 21 -7.40 13.82 -6.85
C GLY A 21 -8.55 12.84 -6.58
N ASP A 22 -9.49 12.68 -7.50
CA ASP A 22 -10.58 11.72 -7.38
C ASP A 22 -10.11 10.29 -7.67
N PHE A 23 -10.59 9.37 -6.83
CA PHE A 23 -10.36 7.93 -6.91
C PHE A 23 -11.67 7.15 -6.74
N SER A 24 -12.83 7.81 -6.88
CA SER A 24 -14.16 7.18 -6.76
C SER A 24 -14.41 6.04 -7.75
N TRP A 25 -13.62 5.97 -8.83
CA TRP A 25 -13.62 4.88 -9.81
C TRP A 25 -12.89 3.61 -9.34
N ALA A 26 -12.18 3.67 -8.21
CA ALA A 26 -11.36 2.58 -7.66
C ALA A 26 -12.03 1.85 -6.48
N VAL A 27 -13.36 1.86 -6.38
CA VAL A 27 -14.09 1.28 -5.25
C VAL A 27 -14.17 -0.25 -5.40
N PRO A 28 -13.52 -1.03 -4.51
CA PRO A 28 -13.59 -2.49 -4.54
C PRO A 28 -14.95 -2.98 -4.02
N ASP A 29 -15.41 -4.12 -4.51
CA ASP A 29 -16.53 -4.85 -3.92
C ASP A 29 -16.04 -5.84 -2.83
N GLU A 30 -16.98 -6.59 -2.26
CA GLU A 30 -16.68 -7.56 -1.18
C GLU A 30 -15.67 -8.64 -1.61
N GLU A 31 -15.72 -9.11 -2.86
CA GLU A 31 -14.80 -10.12 -3.38
C GLU A 31 -13.36 -9.59 -3.39
N VAL A 32 -13.19 -8.36 -3.89
CA VAL A 32 -11.89 -7.68 -3.93
C VAL A 32 -11.41 -7.37 -2.52
N ILE A 33 -12.27 -6.84 -1.64
CA ILE A 33 -11.91 -6.52 -0.25
C ILE A 33 -11.43 -7.77 0.49
N ALA A 34 -12.12 -8.90 0.33
CA ALA A 34 -11.73 -10.16 0.96
C ALA A 34 -10.35 -10.63 0.49
N ALA A 35 -10.09 -10.57 -0.83
CA ALA A 35 -8.79 -10.93 -1.39
C ALA A 35 -7.65 -10.03 -0.90
N LEU A 36 -7.85 -8.71 -0.90
CA LEU A 36 -6.86 -7.75 -0.38
C LEU A 36 -6.62 -7.94 1.12
N THR A 37 -7.66 -8.25 1.89
CA THR A 37 -7.54 -8.51 3.33
C THR A 37 -6.74 -9.78 3.59
N GLU A 38 -6.95 -10.84 2.80
CA GLU A 38 -6.17 -12.08 2.87
C GLU A 38 -4.68 -11.82 2.57
N ASP A 39 -4.39 -11.03 1.53
CA ASP A 39 -3.02 -10.69 1.16
C ASP A 39 -2.35 -9.83 2.24
N ALA A 40 -3.06 -8.82 2.76
CA ALA A 40 -2.58 -7.96 3.84
C ALA A 40 -2.40 -8.69 5.18
N ALA A 41 -3.06 -9.83 5.40
CA ALA A 41 -2.88 -10.63 6.62
C ALA A 41 -1.46 -11.19 6.77
N ARG A 42 -0.67 -11.20 5.69
CA ARG A 42 0.75 -11.57 5.70
C ARG A 42 1.66 -10.43 6.14
N ALA A 43 1.17 -9.20 6.08
CA ALA A 43 1.92 -8.01 6.44
C ALA A 43 1.96 -7.84 7.96
N SER A 44 3.15 -7.78 8.54
CA SER A 44 3.33 -7.42 9.94
C SER A 44 3.57 -5.93 10.12
N THR A 45 4.00 -5.22 9.07
CA THR A 45 4.44 -3.84 9.16
C THR A 45 4.04 -3.04 7.93
N PHE A 46 3.43 -1.87 8.14
CA PHE A 46 3.09 -0.92 7.10
C PHE A 46 4.07 0.25 7.06
N LEU A 47 4.62 0.54 5.88
CA LEU A 47 5.49 1.69 5.62
C LEU A 47 4.68 2.77 4.92
N TYR A 48 4.55 3.93 5.56
CA TYR A 48 3.69 5.01 5.10
C TYR A 48 4.46 6.31 4.85
N GLY A 49 4.13 6.98 3.76
CA GLY A 49 4.37 8.42 3.64
C GLY A 49 3.34 9.20 4.47
N ARG A 50 3.64 10.47 4.79
CA ARG A 50 2.77 11.34 5.60
C ARG A 50 1.28 11.30 5.21
N ARG A 51 0.98 11.56 3.93
CA ARG A 51 -0.40 11.68 3.44
C ARG A 51 -1.17 10.37 3.58
N MET A 52 -0.53 9.25 3.23
CA MET A 52 -1.14 7.94 3.34
C MET A 52 -1.38 7.57 4.81
N TYR A 53 -0.44 7.90 5.71
CA TYR A 53 -0.64 7.72 7.14
C TYR A 53 -1.83 8.55 7.67
N GLU A 54 -1.93 9.82 7.28
CA GLU A 54 -3.05 10.71 7.64
C GLU A 54 -4.39 10.11 7.17
N THR A 55 -4.44 9.55 5.95
CA THR A 55 -5.63 8.87 5.41
C THR A 55 -5.97 7.58 6.16
N MET A 56 -4.97 6.74 6.44
CA MET A 56 -5.20 5.42 7.04
C MET A 56 -5.44 5.46 8.56
N ALA A 57 -5.09 6.56 9.24
CA ALA A 57 -5.30 6.68 10.67
C ALA A 57 -6.78 6.58 11.09
N VAL A 58 -7.72 6.82 10.17
CA VAL A 58 -9.17 6.68 10.41
C VAL A 58 -9.57 5.28 10.87
N TRP A 59 -8.82 4.24 10.48
CA TRP A 59 -9.07 2.85 10.89
C TRP A 59 -8.89 2.61 12.40
N GLU A 60 -8.22 3.53 13.10
CA GLU A 60 -8.13 3.55 14.56
C GLU A 60 -8.91 4.72 15.18
N THR A 61 -8.98 5.87 14.50
CA THR A 61 -9.54 7.10 15.09
C THR A 61 -11.02 7.34 14.81
N ASP A 62 -11.60 6.68 13.81
CA ASP A 62 -13.00 6.82 13.41
C ASP A 62 -13.75 5.47 13.53
N PRO A 63 -14.54 5.25 14.59
CA PRO A 63 -15.31 4.02 14.79
C PRO A 63 -16.25 3.69 13.62
N THR A 64 -16.75 4.71 12.92
CA THR A 64 -17.70 4.51 11.82
C THR A 64 -17.09 3.77 10.64
N THR A 65 -15.76 3.79 10.49
CA THR A 65 -15.05 3.03 9.46
C THR A 65 -15.07 1.53 9.73
N ALA A 66 -14.89 1.12 10.98
CA ALA A 66 -14.95 -0.29 11.38
C ALA A 66 -16.40 -0.84 11.34
N ASP A 67 -17.39 0.01 11.61
CA ASP A 67 -18.80 -0.38 11.67
C ASP A 67 -19.47 -0.59 10.29
N GLN A 68 -18.76 -0.32 9.18
CA GLN A 68 -19.33 -0.41 7.83
C GLN A 68 -19.68 -1.85 7.42
N SER A 69 -18.86 -2.83 7.80
CA SER A 69 -19.05 -4.25 7.50
C SER A 69 -18.18 -5.14 8.40
N PRO A 70 -18.46 -6.46 8.49
CA PRO A 70 -17.58 -7.41 9.18
C PRO A 70 -16.13 -7.39 8.67
N GLU A 71 -15.94 -7.20 7.37
CA GLU A 71 -14.64 -7.10 6.70
C GLU A 71 -13.92 -5.80 7.09
N SER A 72 -14.62 -4.67 7.11
CA SER A 72 -14.06 -3.40 7.60
C SER A 72 -13.64 -3.49 9.07
N ALA A 73 -14.45 -4.14 9.92
CA ALA A 73 -14.08 -4.41 11.31
C ALA A 73 -12.86 -5.34 11.41
N ASN A 74 -12.75 -6.33 10.53
CA ASN A 74 -11.59 -7.21 10.49
C ASN A 74 -10.32 -6.45 10.07
N TRP A 75 -10.42 -5.63 9.02
CA TRP A 75 -9.35 -4.77 8.55
C TRP A 75 -8.90 -3.80 9.64
N ALA A 76 -9.82 -3.11 10.33
CA ALA A 76 -9.49 -2.19 11.41
C ALA A 76 -8.68 -2.89 12.54
N ARG A 77 -9.08 -4.11 12.92
CA ARG A 77 -8.35 -4.92 13.93
C ARG A 77 -6.95 -5.30 13.45
N MET A 78 -6.83 -5.79 12.21
CA MET A 78 -5.54 -6.15 11.61
C MET A 78 -4.62 -4.94 11.49
N TRP A 79 -5.16 -3.84 10.96
CA TRP A 79 -4.45 -2.59 10.82
C TRP A 79 -3.96 -2.14 12.18
N LYS A 80 -4.81 -2.07 13.22
CA LYS A 80 -4.38 -1.69 14.57
C LYS A 80 -3.31 -2.61 15.17
N ALA A 81 -3.35 -3.91 14.88
CA ALA A 81 -2.40 -4.90 15.40
C ALA A 81 -1.02 -4.87 14.73
N ALA A 82 -0.91 -4.42 13.48
CA ALA A 82 0.36 -4.33 12.77
C ALA A 82 1.28 -3.24 13.34
N ASP A 83 2.58 -3.29 13.03
CA ASP A 83 3.48 -2.15 13.24
C ASP A 83 3.33 -1.14 12.09
N LYS A 84 3.58 0.15 12.34
CA LYS A 84 3.64 1.18 11.30
C LYS A 84 4.91 2.01 11.42
N ILE A 85 5.52 2.31 10.29
CA ILE A 85 6.65 3.24 10.19
C ILE A 85 6.25 4.35 9.23
N VAL A 86 6.14 5.55 9.76
CA VAL A 86 5.80 6.74 8.97
C VAL A 86 7.08 7.47 8.61
N PHE A 87 7.35 7.64 7.32
CA PHE A 87 8.48 8.42 6.83
C PHE A 87 8.03 9.85 6.50
N SER A 88 8.50 10.82 7.28
CA SER A 88 8.17 12.23 7.05
C SER A 88 9.12 13.21 7.74
N ARG A 89 9.62 14.16 6.94
CA ARG A 89 10.36 15.34 7.42
C ARG A 89 9.46 16.41 8.04
N THR A 90 8.17 16.44 7.67
CA THR A 90 7.25 17.55 8.03
C THR A 90 6.20 17.17 9.08
N LEU A 91 5.97 15.88 9.31
CA LEU A 91 5.02 15.42 10.31
C LEU A 91 5.65 15.60 11.71
N PRO A 92 5.03 16.34 12.65
CA PRO A 92 5.64 16.57 13.95
C PRO A 92 5.59 15.33 14.85
N LYS A 93 4.48 14.58 14.83
CA LYS A 93 4.25 13.37 15.63
C LYS A 93 3.23 12.45 14.96
N VAL A 94 3.24 11.18 15.35
CA VAL A 94 2.21 10.18 15.05
C VAL A 94 1.24 10.05 16.24
N TRP A 95 0.06 9.49 16.02
CA TRP A 95 -1.05 9.46 16.99
C TRP A 95 -1.84 8.15 17.03
N THR A 96 -1.38 7.12 16.32
CA THR A 96 -1.99 5.78 16.35
C THR A 96 -1.06 4.79 17.05
N GLU A 97 -1.62 3.70 17.57
CA GLU A 97 -0.87 2.66 18.26
C GLU A 97 0.15 1.99 17.32
N ARG A 98 1.22 1.45 17.93
CA ARG A 98 2.30 0.71 17.22
C ARG A 98 2.90 1.46 16.04
N THR A 99 2.90 2.79 16.11
CA THR A 99 3.40 3.65 15.04
C THR A 99 4.64 4.40 15.50
N ARG A 100 5.69 4.36 14.69
CA ARG A 100 6.87 5.22 14.86
C ARG A 100 7.06 6.15 13.67
N LEU A 101 7.74 7.26 13.92
CA LEU A 101 8.06 8.28 12.93
C LEU A 101 9.55 8.25 12.63
N GLU A 102 9.89 8.09 11.36
CA GLU A 102 11.23 8.22 10.80
C GLU A 102 11.28 9.42 9.86
N ARG A 103 12.44 10.07 9.76
CA ARG A 103 12.55 11.33 8.99
C ARG A 103 12.74 11.09 7.50
N GLU A 104 13.44 10.03 7.15
CA GLU A 104 13.85 9.75 5.78
C GLU A 104 13.82 8.25 5.54
N LEU A 105 13.43 7.85 4.34
CA LEU A 105 13.54 6.48 3.89
C LEU A 105 14.97 6.27 3.37
N THR A 106 15.75 5.50 4.09
CA THR A 106 17.07 5.04 3.64
C THR A 106 17.08 3.52 3.51
N ILE A 107 18.07 2.97 2.80
CA ILE A 107 18.20 1.52 2.71
C ILE A 107 18.38 0.89 4.09
N GLU A 108 19.15 1.52 4.98
CA GLU A 108 19.36 1.05 6.36
C GLU A 108 18.07 1.08 7.19
N ALA A 109 17.21 2.07 6.97
CA ALA A 109 15.91 2.12 7.61
C ALA A 109 15.00 0.95 7.17
N ILE A 110 15.02 0.62 5.87
CA ILE A 110 14.29 -0.52 5.33
C ILE A 110 14.87 -1.84 5.86
N GLU A 111 16.19 -2.02 5.86
CA GLU A 111 16.83 -3.22 6.42
C GLU A 111 16.50 -3.42 7.90
N ARG A 112 16.53 -2.33 8.68
CA ARG A 112 16.13 -2.39 10.09
C ARG A 112 14.68 -2.83 10.23
N ALA A 113 13.78 -2.24 9.45
CA ALA A 113 12.36 -2.62 9.46
C ALA A 113 12.18 -4.11 9.10
N ILE A 114 12.88 -4.62 8.08
CA ILE A 114 12.88 -6.04 7.70
C ILE A 114 13.36 -6.92 8.85
N SER A 115 14.42 -6.52 9.56
CA SER A 115 14.98 -7.30 10.68
C SER A 115 14.07 -7.37 11.91
N GLU A 116 13.25 -6.34 12.12
CA GLU A 116 12.31 -6.24 13.23
C GLU A 116 10.96 -6.91 12.92
N ALA A 117 10.63 -7.05 11.64
CA ALA A 117 9.35 -7.58 11.19
C ALA A 117 9.21 -9.09 11.43
N SER A 118 8.01 -9.51 11.83
CA SER A 118 7.64 -10.92 12.00
C SER A 118 6.97 -11.52 10.75
N GLY A 119 6.65 -10.70 9.76
CA GLY A 119 6.01 -11.04 8.49
C GLY A 119 6.45 -10.09 7.39
N ASP A 120 5.70 -10.02 6.29
CA ASP A 120 6.02 -9.13 5.16
C ASP A 120 5.80 -7.66 5.53
N LEU A 121 6.45 -6.76 4.79
CA LEU A 121 6.28 -5.32 4.90
C LEU A 121 5.54 -4.84 3.66
N THR A 122 4.56 -3.96 3.83
CA THR A 122 3.94 -3.27 2.69
C THR A 122 4.33 -1.81 2.67
N ILE A 123 4.65 -1.29 1.49
CA ILE A 123 4.84 0.14 1.25
C ILE A 123 3.58 0.68 0.60
N GLU A 124 2.97 1.65 1.26
CA GLU A 124 1.71 2.22 0.85
C GLU A 124 1.91 3.64 0.31
N GLY A 125 1.36 3.88 -0.87
CA GLY A 125 1.42 5.17 -1.57
C GLY A 125 2.62 5.32 -2.53
N PRO A 126 2.41 5.91 -3.72
CA PRO A 126 3.36 5.84 -4.83
C PRO A 126 4.63 6.66 -4.61
N THR A 127 4.59 7.72 -3.80
CA THR A 127 5.79 8.54 -3.55
C THR A 127 6.83 7.79 -2.73
N LEU A 128 6.43 7.17 -1.62
CA LEU A 128 7.36 6.41 -0.77
C LEU A 128 7.81 5.12 -1.47
N ALA A 129 6.89 4.43 -2.15
CA ALA A 129 7.21 3.28 -2.98
C ALA A 129 8.22 3.63 -4.07
N GLY A 130 8.06 4.77 -4.73
CA GLY A 130 8.99 5.25 -5.74
C GLY A 130 10.41 5.54 -5.22
N GLU A 131 10.56 5.88 -3.94
CA GLU A 131 11.89 5.97 -3.30
C GLU A 131 12.47 4.58 -3.04
N ALA A 132 11.69 3.66 -2.48
CA ALA A 132 12.12 2.28 -2.22
C ALA A 132 12.48 1.50 -3.49
N LEU A 133 11.71 1.67 -4.57
CA LEU A 133 11.97 1.07 -5.88
C LEU A 133 13.32 1.53 -6.44
N ARG A 134 13.64 2.83 -6.31
CA ARG A 134 14.95 3.37 -6.75
C ARG A 134 16.12 2.90 -5.89
N LEU A 135 15.87 2.61 -4.61
CA LEU A 135 16.85 1.98 -3.73
C LEU A 135 17.03 0.48 -4.01
N GLY A 136 16.25 -0.10 -4.94
CA GLY A 136 16.29 -1.53 -5.24
C GLY A 136 15.78 -2.40 -4.10
N ARG A 137 14.89 -1.85 -3.24
CA ARG A 137 14.43 -2.52 -2.03
C ARG A 137 12.93 -2.78 -2.00
N VAL A 138 12.39 -3.14 -3.14
CA VAL A 138 11.05 -3.71 -3.28
C VAL A 138 11.22 -5.08 -3.91
N ASP A 139 10.74 -6.12 -3.23
CA ASP A 139 10.84 -7.50 -3.69
C ASP A 139 9.62 -7.88 -4.56
N VAL A 140 8.45 -7.31 -4.25
CA VAL A 140 7.18 -7.63 -4.90
C VAL A 140 6.42 -6.36 -5.27
N VAL A 141 5.86 -6.32 -6.47
CA VAL A 141 4.91 -5.30 -6.92
C VAL A 141 3.54 -5.94 -7.10
N GLU A 142 2.57 -5.45 -6.35
CA GLU A 142 1.17 -5.87 -6.41
C GLU A 142 0.31 -4.72 -6.90
N VAL A 143 -0.37 -4.90 -8.03
CA VAL A 143 -1.23 -3.88 -8.63
C VAL A 143 -2.65 -4.42 -8.76
N LEU A 144 -3.59 -3.77 -8.11
CA LEU A 144 -5.02 -3.91 -8.39
C LEU A 144 -5.41 -2.94 -9.49
N VAL A 145 -5.58 -3.45 -10.71
CA VAL A 145 -5.98 -2.68 -11.89
C VAL A 145 -7.50 -2.55 -11.91
N CYS A 146 -7.98 -1.32 -11.76
CA CYS A 146 -9.37 -0.94 -11.90
C CYS A 146 -9.74 -0.74 -13.38
N PRO A 147 -10.96 -1.08 -13.80
CA PRO A 147 -11.40 -0.98 -15.19
C PRO A 147 -11.76 0.47 -15.60
N ALA A 148 -10.81 1.41 -15.42
CA ALA A 148 -10.96 2.84 -15.70
C ALA A 148 -9.72 3.40 -16.41
N ILE A 149 -9.91 4.40 -17.26
CA ILE A 149 -8.84 5.25 -17.83
C ILE A 149 -9.10 6.67 -17.35
N VAL A 150 -8.13 7.29 -16.69
CA VAL A 150 -8.30 8.63 -16.08
C VAL A 150 -7.54 9.73 -16.83
N GLY A 151 -6.65 9.36 -17.74
CA GLY A 151 -5.91 10.23 -18.67
C GLY A 151 -4.71 10.94 -18.05
N ALA A 152 -4.74 11.26 -16.76
CA ALA A 152 -3.63 11.84 -16.01
C ALA A 152 -3.91 11.75 -14.50
N GLY A 153 -2.90 12.07 -13.69
CA GLY A 153 -3.01 12.12 -12.23
C GLY A 153 -1.71 11.74 -11.56
N THR A 154 -1.78 11.10 -10.39
CA THR A 154 -0.57 10.64 -9.69
C THR A 154 -0.18 9.24 -10.20
N PRO A 155 0.96 9.07 -10.90
CA PRO A 155 1.35 7.78 -11.45
C PRO A 155 1.77 6.80 -10.34
N ILE A 156 1.52 5.51 -10.56
CA ILE A 156 1.93 4.44 -9.62
C ILE A 156 3.44 4.22 -9.58
N PHE A 157 4.13 4.51 -10.69
CA PHE A 157 5.58 4.39 -10.77
C PHE A 157 6.24 5.75 -11.01
N PRO A 158 7.44 5.97 -10.44
CA PRO A 158 8.22 7.15 -10.77
C PRO A 158 8.69 7.15 -12.22
N GLU A 159 8.77 8.35 -12.80
CA GLU A 159 9.37 8.55 -14.12
C GLU A 159 10.81 8.02 -14.19
N GLY A 160 11.14 7.37 -15.31
CA GLY A 160 12.47 6.82 -15.58
C GLY A 160 12.79 5.51 -14.84
N LEU A 161 11.86 4.97 -14.04
CA LEU A 161 12.04 3.66 -13.41
C LEU A 161 12.07 2.55 -14.47
N ARG A 162 13.04 1.65 -14.34
CA ARG A 162 13.14 0.44 -15.14
C ARG A 162 13.41 -0.73 -14.21
N LEU A 163 12.53 -1.73 -14.27
CA LEU A 163 12.62 -2.97 -13.51
C LEU A 163 12.29 -4.14 -14.42
N ASP A 164 12.97 -5.26 -14.22
CA ASP A 164 12.57 -6.53 -14.82
C ASP A 164 11.66 -7.26 -13.82
N LEU A 165 10.50 -7.72 -14.30
CA LEU A 165 9.46 -8.31 -13.46
C LEU A 165 9.19 -9.76 -13.89
N SER A 166 8.87 -10.60 -12.92
CA SER A 166 8.36 -11.96 -13.13
C SER A 166 6.93 -12.04 -12.64
N LEU A 167 5.98 -12.46 -13.49
CA LEU A 167 4.62 -12.68 -13.04
C LEU A 167 4.59 -13.86 -12.06
N ASP A 168 4.14 -13.60 -10.83
CA ASP A 168 3.89 -14.62 -9.81
C ASP A 168 2.41 -15.03 -9.83
N ARG A 169 1.51 -14.05 -9.79
CA ARG A 169 0.06 -14.29 -9.67
C ARG A 169 -0.76 -13.30 -10.47
N ALA A 170 -1.88 -13.78 -11.02
CA ALA A 170 -2.92 -12.95 -11.61
C ALA A 170 -4.30 -13.43 -11.12
N ARG A 171 -5.08 -12.52 -10.55
CA ARG A 171 -6.44 -12.75 -10.05
C ARG A 171 -7.40 -11.84 -10.82
N ARG A 172 -8.46 -12.40 -11.38
CA ARG A 172 -9.55 -11.65 -12.03
C ARG A 172 -10.75 -11.68 -11.10
N PHE A 173 -11.40 -10.53 -10.95
CA PHE A 173 -12.63 -10.38 -10.19
C PHE A 173 -13.84 -10.17 -11.12
N ASP A 174 -15.03 -10.43 -10.60
CA ASP A 174 -16.27 -10.35 -11.40
C ASP A 174 -16.65 -8.90 -11.76
N ASN A 175 -16.26 -7.93 -10.94
CA ASN A 175 -16.43 -6.49 -11.23
C ASN A 175 -15.47 -5.93 -12.30
N GLY A 176 -14.62 -6.79 -12.89
CA GLY A 176 -13.69 -6.40 -13.94
C GLY A 176 -12.35 -5.88 -13.44
N MET A 177 -12.13 -5.78 -12.12
CA MET A 177 -10.81 -5.53 -11.57
C MET A 177 -9.88 -6.73 -11.80
N MET A 178 -8.58 -6.47 -11.88
CA MET A 178 -7.55 -7.48 -12.01
C MET A 178 -6.39 -7.20 -11.04
N GLN A 179 -6.09 -8.13 -10.15
CA GLN A 179 -4.89 -8.06 -9.32
C GLN A 179 -3.76 -8.81 -10.01
N VAL A 180 -2.61 -8.17 -10.17
CA VAL A 180 -1.39 -8.78 -10.67
C VAL A 180 -0.28 -8.64 -9.63
N THR A 181 0.42 -9.71 -9.35
CA THR A 181 1.55 -9.76 -8.42
C THR A 181 2.79 -10.17 -9.20
N TYR A 182 3.84 -9.36 -9.09
CA TYR A 182 5.11 -9.58 -9.76
C TYR A 182 6.25 -9.60 -8.75
N ASP A 183 7.18 -10.54 -8.91
CA ASP A 183 8.49 -10.46 -8.26
C ASP A 183 9.41 -9.54 -9.05
N VAL A 184 10.17 -8.69 -8.34
CA VAL A 184 11.23 -7.86 -8.91
C VAL A 184 12.50 -8.70 -9.09
N ARG A 185 13.14 -8.61 -10.26
CA ARG A 185 14.36 -9.35 -10.61
C ARG A 185 15.64 -8.53 -10.47
#